data_AF-A0A3B0ZGB4-F1
#
_entry.id   AF-A0A3B0ZGB4-F1
#
_cell.length_a   1.000
_cell.length_b   1.000
_cell.length_c   1.000
_cell.angle_alpha   90.00
_cell.angle_beta   90.00
_cell.angle_gamma   90.00
#
_symmetry.space_group_name_H-M   'P 1'
#
loop_
_entity.id
_entity.type
_entity.pdbx_description
1 polymer ?
#
loop_
_entity_poly.entity_id
_entity_poly.type
_entity_poly.pdbx_seq_one_letter_code
_entity_poly.pdbx_strand_id
1 'polypeptide(L)' 'MSKQDHIWVIDDDRSIRWVLEKALSQADMEVTTFEDASGLQELLEISQPEAIITDIRMPGT' A
#
# COMPACT_ATOMS: atom_id res chain seq x y z
N MET A 1 23.62 -1.10 -2.75
CA MET A 1 22.32 -1.25 -3.42
C MET A 1 21.37 -0.34 -2.66
N SER A 2 20.85 0.71 -3.29
CA SER A 2 19.78 1.52 -2.69
C SER A 2 18.58 0.61 -2.55
N LYS A 3 18.14 0.39 -1.31
CA LYS A 3 16.89 -0.33 -1.04
C LYS A 3 15.79 0.53 -1.63
N GLN A 4 15.05 0.03 -2.62
CA GLN A 4 13.84 0.71 -3.05
C GLN A 4 12.84 0.50 -1.93
N ASP A 5 12.38 1.58 -1.32
CA ASP A 5 11.39 1.50 -0.24
C ASP A 5 10.08 0.99 -0.86
N HIS A 6 9.66 -0.20 -0.45
CA HIS A 6 8.41 -0.87 -0.79
C HIS A 6 7.31 -0.45 0.17
N ILE A 7 6.35 0.32 -0.34
CA ILE A 7 5.24 0.90 0.39
C ILE A 7 3.93 0.22 -0.01
N TRP A 8 3.12 -0.15 0.97
CA TRP A 8 1.78 -0.69 0.72
C TRP A 8 0.72 0.36 0.99
N VAL A 9 -0.24 0.49 0.08
CA VAL A 9 -1.36 1.42 0.18
C VAL A 9 -2.66 0.64 0.18
N ILE A 10 -3.49 0.79 1.20
CA ILE A 10 -4.72 0.01 1.40
C ILE A 10 -5.89 0.99 1.56
N ASP A 11 -6.73 1.08 0.53
CA ASP A 11 -7.78 2.09 0.46
C ASP A 11 -8.87 1.63 -0.53
N ASP A 12 -10.14 1.74 -0.14
CA ASP A 12 -11.28 1.34 -0.99
C ASP A 12 -11.54 2.35 -2.12
N ASP A 13 -11.11 3.60 -1.98
CA ASP A 13 -11.19 4.61 -3.03
C ASP A 13 -10.01 4.49 -4.00
N ARG A 14 -10.34 4.06 -5.23
CA ARG A 14 -9.40 3.98 -6.35
C ARG A 14 -8.69 5.30 -6.63
N SER A 15 -9.34 6.43 -6.41
CA SER A 15 -8.78 7.76 -6.65
C SER A 15 -7.63 8.04 -5.69
N ILE A 16 -7.78 7.69 -4.42
CA ILE A 16 -6.73 7.86 -3.41
C ILE A 16 -5.57 6.92 -3.69
N ARG A 17 -5.83 5.64 -3.97
CA ARG A 17 -4.79 4.68 -4.35
C ARG A 17 -3.96 5.17 -5.53
N TRP A 18 -4.62 5.66 -6.57
CA TRP A 18 -3.94 6.17 -7.77
C TRP A 18 -3.08 7.40 -7.47
N VAL A 19 -3.58 8.36 -6.68
CA VAL A 19 -2.81 9.56 -6.31
C VAL A 19 -1.57 9.17 -5.49
N LEU A 20 -1.73 8.30 -4.50
CA LEU A 20 -0.63 7.83 -3.64
C LEU A 20 0.40 7.02 -4.43
N GLU A 21 -0.04 6.09 -5.27
CA GLU A 21 0.84 5.33 -6.17
C GLU A 21 1.65 6.29 -7.05
N LYS A 22 1.01 7.26 -7.71
CA LYS A 22 1.71 8.21 -8.57
C LYS A 22 2.70 9.10 -7.81
N ALA A 23 2.37 9.53 -6.60
CA ALA A 23 3.25 10.38 -5.81
C ALA A 23 4.47 9.61 -5.29
N LEU A 24 4.26 8.40 -4.77
CA LEU A 24 5.31 7.56 -4.21
C LEU A 24 6.22 6.98 -5.30
N SER A 25 5.67 6.53 -6.43
CA SER A 25 6.50 6.07 -7.56
C SER A 25 7.34 7.19 -8.18
N GLN A 26 6.88 8.45 -8.12
CA GLN A 26 7.71 9.61 -8.53
C GLN A 26 8.88 9.85 -7.58
N ALA A 27 8.79 9.39 -6.33
CA ALA A 27 9.88 9.41 -5.35
C ALA A 27 10.81 8.19 -5.45
N ASP A 28 10.73 7.41 -6.54
CA ASP A 28 11.52 6.19 -6.79
C ASP A 28 11.25 5.06 -5.78
N MET A 29 10.05 5.06 -5.18
CA MET A 29 9.57 4.02 -4.27
C MET A 29 8.78 2.95 -5.04
N GLU A 30 8.89 1.70 -4.59
CA GLU A 30 8.04 0.62 -5.06
C GLU A 30 6.72 0.67 -4.31
N VAL A 31 5.59 0.60 -5.02
CA VAL A 31 4.27 0.74 -4.40
C VAL A 31 3.38 -0.43 -4.78
N THR A 32 2.69 -1.00 -3.80
CA THR A 32 1.65 -1.99 -4.03
C THR A 32 0.35 -1.50 -3.42
N THR A 33 -0.73 -1.51 -4.20
CA THR A 33 -2.03 -1.01 -3.75
C THR A 33 -3.02 -2.15 -3.54
N PHE A 34 -3.83 -2.06 -2.49
CA PHE A 34 -4.86 -3.02 -2.10
C PHE A 34 -6.21 -2.31 -1.94
N GLU A 35 -7.28 -2.96 -2.37
CA GLU A 35 -8.66 -2.43 -2.29
C GLU A 35 -9.30 -2.63 -0.92
N ASP A 36 -8.77 -3.60 -0.17
CA ASP A 36 -9.24 -3.97 1.15
C ASP A 36 -8.10 -4.68 1.91
N ALA A 37 -8.36 -5.01 3.18
CA ALA A 37 -7.39 -5.69 4.04
C ALA A 37 -7.41 -7.23 3.91
N SER A 38 -8.12 -7.80 2.92
CA SER A 38 -8.25 -9.25 2.77
C SER A 38 -6.93 -9.88 2.38
N GLY A 39 -6.53 -10.92 3.12
CA GLY A 39 -5.26 -11.61 2.88
C GLY A 39 -4.01 -10.79 3.21
N LEU A 40 -4.15 -9.56 3.73
CA LEU A 40 -3.00 -8.71 4.06
C LEU A 40 -2.14 -9.32 5.18
N GLN A 41 -2.78 -10.03 6.11
CA GLN A 41 -2.10 -10.72 7.20
C GLN A 41 -1.23 -11.87 6.69
N GLU A 42 -1.71 -12.65 5.71
CA GLU A 42 -0.96 -13.72 5.08
C GLU A 42 0.18 -13.15 4.23
N LEU A 43 -0.06 -12.04 3.54
CA LEU A 43 0.96 -11.35 2.75
C LEU A 43 2.09 -10.80 3.63
N LEU A 44 1.76 -10.28 4.82
CA LEU A 44 2.72 -9.79 5.82
C LEU A 44 3.65 -10.87 6.37
N GLU A 45 3.22 -12.14 6.36
CA GLU A 45 4.08 -13.27 6.73
C GLU A 45 5.12 -13.59 5.65
N ILE A 46 4.83 -13.25 4.39
CA ILE A 46 5.66 -13.56 3.23
C ILE A 46 6.56 -12.37 2.83
N SER A 47 6.04 -11.15 2.96
CA SER A 47 6.70 -9.91 2.55
C SER A 47 6.44 -8.79 3.55
N GLN A 48 7.49 -8.07 3.94
CA GLN A 48 7.38 -6.94 4.85
C GLN A 48 7.71 -5.63 4.11
N PRO A 49 6.72 -4.74 3.90
CA PRO A 49 6.98 -3.41 3.38
C PRO A 49 7.71 -2.55 4.42
N GLU A 50 8.40 -1.48 3.99
CA GLU A 50 8.95 -0.48 4.90
C GLU A 50 7.84 0.35 5.58
N ALA A 51 6.72 0.56 4.91
CA ALA A 51 5.57 1.27 5.47
C ALA A 51 4.24 0.80 4.87
N ILE A 52 3.18 0.96 5.67
CA ILE A 52 1.80 0.70 5.27
C ILE A 52 1.01 1.99 5.46
N ILE A 53 0.30 2.39 4.41
CA ILE A 53 -0.65 3.49 4.40
C ILE A 53 -2.03 2.87 4.26
N THR A 54 -2.93 3.15 5.18
CA THR A 54 -4.28 2.60 5.16
C THR A 54 -5.30 3.67 5.50
N ASP A 55 -6.46 3.64 4.84
CA ASP A 55 -7.56 4.50 5.23
C ASP A 55 -8.16 4.06 6.57
N ILE A 56 -8.49 5.06 7.39
CA ILE A 56 -9.09 4.86 8.72
C ILE A 56 -10.57 4.48 8.63
N ARG A 57 -11.21 4.69 7.47
CA ARG A 57 -12.64 4.46 7.22
C ARG A 57 -12.86 3.46 6.09
N MET A 58 -12.09 2.38 6.07
CA MET A 58 -12.43 1.26 5.20
C MET A 58 -13.74 0.61 5.68
N PRO A 59 -14.74 0.41 4.81
CA PRO A 59 -15.96 -0.31 5.16
C PRO A 59 -15.60 -1.76 5.48
N GLY A 60 -15.60 -2.11 6.76
CA GLY A 60 -15.18 -3.43 7.25
C GLY A 60 -15.96 -3.88 8.47
N THR A 61 -17.15 -4.42 8.25
CA THR A 61 -17.77 -5.52 9.01
C THR A 61 -18.53 -6.42 8.05
#